data_AF-A0AAD1RQD6-F1
#
_entry.id   AF-A0AAD1RQD6-F1
#
_cell.length_a   1.000
_cell.length_b   1.000
_cell.length_c   1.000
_cell.angle_alpha   90.00
_cell.angle_beta   90.00
_cell.angle_gamma   90.00
#
_symmetry.space_group_name_H-M   'P 1'
#
loop_
_entity.id
_entity.type
_entity.pdbx_description
1 polymer ?
#
loop_
_entity_poly.entity_id
_entity_poly.type
_entity_poly.pdbx_seq_one_letter_code
_entity_poly.pdbx_strand_id
1 'polypeptide(L)'
;MEDFFKNIVPGILEEQWTIDQAHRGQRAHRADSKVPCGGNIHFHYFVTKEAILNGWDHDITYQGSTLSLNQDLSPITLQRQRDWKPVANLLQCHKICFTWGIHLRLFKVGRTNTILPSCNTAQFFQGLNVTLPPDFVLPEPSYQAPTTLPRYWHTAEVASSQHN
;
A
#
# COMPACT_ATOMS: atom_id res chain seq x y z
N MET A 1 2.98 20.15 -15.32
CA MET A 1 2.44 19.18 -14.33
C MET A 1 1.87 17.96 -15.06
N GLU A 2 1.23 18.13 -16.22
CA GLU A 2 0.81 17.01 -17.06
C GLU A 2 1.93 16.02 -17.38
N ASP A 3 3.10 16.50 -17.79
CA ASP A 3 4.24 15.61 -18.11
C ASP A 3 4.68 14.75 -16.91
N PHE A 4 4.49 15.26 -15.68
CA PHE A 4 4.81 14.51 -14.48
C PHE A 4 3.89 13.29 -14.33
N PHE A 5 2.56 13.49 -14.40
CA PHE A 5 1.61 12.39 -14.26
C PHE A 5 1.64 11.43 -15.45
N LYS A 6 1.82 11.93 -16.68
CA LYS A 6 1.98 11.11 -17.90
C LYS A 6 3.19 10.17 -17.78
N ASN A 7 4.28 10.65 -17.19
CA ASN A 7 5.50 9.86 -17.01
C ASN A 7 5.43 8.86 -15.83
N ILE A 8 4.59 9.12 -14.83
CA ILE A 8 4.50 8.28 -13.62
C ILE A 8 3.53 7.13 -13.80
N VAL A 9 2.32 7.39 -14.31
CA VAL A 9 1.34 6.34 -14.59
C VAL A 9 0.73 6.53 -15.97
N PRO A 10 1.33 5.93 -17.01
CA PRO A 10 0.75 5.95 -18.35
C PRO A 10 -0.54 5.11 -18.33
N GLY A 11 -1.70 5.78 -18.33
CA GLY A 11 -3.01 5.12 -18.36
C GLY A 11 -4.10 5.79 -17.52
N ILE A 12 -3.76 6.74 -16.64
CA ILE A 12 -4.77 7.53 -15.94
C ILE A 12 -5.27 8.64 -16.88
N LEU A 13 -6.58 8.68 -17.10
CA LEU A 13 -7.21 9.72 -17.91
C LEU A 13 -7.03 11.10 -17.25
N GLU A 14 -6.84 12.15 -18.06
CA GLU A 14 -6.58 13.50 -17.55
C GLU A 14 -7.69 14.03 -16.64
N GLU A 15 -8.94 13.67 -16.95
CA GLU A 15 -10.15 13.95 -16.15
C GLU A 15 -10.06 13.40 -14.73
N GLN A 16 -9.24 12.37 -14.50
CA GLN A 16 -9.05 11.73 -13.21
C GLN A 16 -7.91 12.35 -12.40
N TRP A 17 -7.18 13.33 -12.94
CA TRP A 17 -6.08 14.05 -12.27
C TRP A 17 -6.57 15.21 -11.38
N THR A 18 -7.81 15.13 -10.90
CA THR A 18 -8.35 16.14 -10.00
C THR A 18 -7.69 16.06 -8.63
N ILE A 19 -7.03 17.14 -8.24
CA ILE A 19 -6.39 17.33 -6.95
C ILE A 19 -7.24 18.33 -6.15
N ASP A 20 -7.73 17.90 -5.00
CA ASP A 20 -8.49 18.77 -4.09
C ASP A 20 -7.55 19.71 -3.32
N GLN A 21 -6.39 19.18 -2.91
CA GLN A 21 -5.42 19.92 -2.11
C GLN A 21 -4.00 19.45 -2.39
N ALA A 22 -3.06 20.38 -2.50
CA ALA A 22 -1.64 20.08 -2.51
C ALA A 22 -0.89 21.12 -1.69
N HIS A 23 -0.09 20.67 -0.72
CA HIS A 23 0.69 21.57 0.13
C HIS A 23 1.99 20.92 0.60
N ARG A 24 2.93 21.73 1.06
CA ARG A 24 4.14 21.21 1.73
C ARG A 24 3.78 20.68 3.11
N GLY A 25 4.47 19.64 3.55
CA GLY A 25 4.34 19.10 4.90
C GLY A 25 4.65 20.18 5.93
N GLN A 26 3.79 20.33 6.94
CA GLN A 26 3.83 21.43 7.92
C GLN A 26 4.91 21.25 9.00
N ARG A 27 5.98 20.48 8.76
CA ARG A 27 7.02 20.32 9.78
C ARG A 27 7.82 21.62 9.92
N ALA A 28 8.02 22.03 11.17
CA ALA A 28 8.98 23.07 11.49
C ALA A 28 10.34 22.67 10.91
N HIS A 29 10.83 23.50 9.98
CA HIS A 29 12.11 23.26 9.33
C HIS A 29 13.19 23.34 10.42
N ARG A 30 13.93 22.25 10.64
CA ARG A 30 15.15 22.35 11.46
C ARG A 30 16.11 23.23 10.67
N ALA A 31 16.62 24.29 11.29
CA ALA A 31 17.48 25.28 10.62
C ALA A 31 18.65 24.64 9.86
N ASP A 32 19.13 23.49 10.36
CA ASP A 32 20.30 22.79 9.81
C ASP A 32 19.96 21.69 8.78
N SER A 33 18.68 21.43 8.52
CA SER A 33 18.28 20.39 7.56
C SER A 33 18.43 20.89 6.12
N LYS A 34 19.30 20.25 5.33
CA LYS A 34 19.37 20.45 3.87
C LYS A 34 18.33 19.63 3.10
N VAL A 35 17.60 18.74 3.79
CA VAL A 35 16.59 17.88 3.17
C VAL A 35 15.31 18.69 2.95
N PRO A 36 14.78 18.75 1.71
CA PRO A 36 13.55 19.47 1.43
C PRO A 36 12.37 18.86 2.19
N CYS A 37 11.44 19.71 2.66
CA CYS A 37 10.18 19.23 3.22
C CYS A 37 9.40 18.45 2.16
N GLY A 38 8.87 17.28 2.53
CA GLY A 38 7.97 16.51 1.68
C GLY A 38 6.70 17.30 1.32
N GLY A 39 6.00 16.87 0.27
CA GLY A 39 4.69 17.38 -0.12
C GLY A 39 3.58 16.38 0.19
N ASN A 40 2.39 16.89 0.48
CA ASN A 40 1.16 16.12 0.61
C ASN A 40 0.21 16.51 -0.51
N ILE A 41 -0.38 15.52 -1.16
CA ILE A 41 -1.35 15.69 -2.24
C ILE A 41 -2.59 14.88 -1.89
N HIS A 42 -3.75 15.54 -1.89
CA HIS A 42 -5.07 14.93 -1.78
C HIS A 42 -5.70 14.84 -3.15
N PHE A 43 -5.87 13.62 -3.63
CA PHE A 43 -6.60 13.35 -4.86
C PHE A 43 -8.09 13.29 -4.58
N HIS A 44 -8.88 13.87 -5.48
CA HIS A 44 -10.34 13.82 -5.42
C HIS A 44 -10.86 12.39 -5.49
N TYR A 45 -10.30 11.61 -6.43
CA TYR A 45 -10.69 10.22 -6.64
C TYR A 45 -9.72 9.26 -5.96
N PHE A 46 -10.27 8.41 -5.08
CA PHE A 46 -9.53 7.34 -4.42
C PHE A 46 -8.84 6.41 -5.43
N VAL A 47 -9.53 6.07 -6.52
CA VAL A 47 -9.01 5.17 -7.57
C VAL A 47 -7.78 5.74 -8.24
N THR A 48 -7.75 7.05 -8.51
CA THR A 48 -6.56 7.74 -9.06
C THR A 48 -5.38 7.59 -8.12
N LYS A 49 -5.57 7.86 -6.82
CA LYS A 49 -4.50 7.73 -5.82
C LYS A 49 -3.94 6.31 -5.80
N GLU A 50 -4.80 5.29 -5.77
CA GLU A 50 -4.34 3.89 -5.78
C GLU A 50 -3.67 3.49 -7.10
N ALA A 51 -4.17 3.95 -8.25
CA ALA A 51 -3.54 3.72 -9.55
C ALA A 51 -2.13 4.33 -9.59
N ILE A 52 -1.96 5.55 -9.05
CA ILE A 52 -0.64 6.19 -8.91
C ILE A 52 0.28 5.37 -8.02
N LEU A 53 -0.19 4.95 -6.85
CA LEU A 53 0.61 4.20 -5.89
C LEU A 53 1.00 2.80 -6.40
N ASN A 54 0.11 2.15 -7.16
CA ASN A 54 0.36 0.83 -7.74
C ASN A 54 1.22 0.87 -9.00
N GLY A 55 1.10 1.95 -9.80
CA GLY A 55 1.93 2.19 -10.98
C GLY A 55 3.28 2.84 -10.67
N TRP A 56 3.50 3.26 -9.43
CA TRP A 56 4.74 3.90 -9.00
C TRP A 56 5.89 2.90 -9.01
N ASP A 57 6.82 3.07 -9.96
CA ASP A 57 8.12 2.43 -9.90
C ASP A 57 9.04 3.23 -8.98
N HIS A 58 9.79 2.56 -8.10
CA HIS A 58 10.51 3.20 -7.00
C HIS A 58 11.64 4.16 -7.44
N ASP A 59 11.97 4.20 -8.73
CA ASP A 59 13.11 4.93 -9.30
C ASP A 59 12.71 6.07 -10.25
N ILE A 60 11.56 6.73 -10.04
CA ILE A 60 11.20 7.89 -10.87
C ILE A 60 12.13 9.07 -10.57
N THR A 61 12.91 9.44 -11.59
CA THR A 61 13.73 10.65 -11.60
C THR A 61 12.96 11.82 -12.19
N TYR A 62 12.88 12.93 -11.46
CA TYR A 62 12.33 14.20 -11.95
C TYR A 62 13.38 15.30 -11.77
N GLN A 63 13.72 15.99 -12.86
CA GLN A 63 14.72 17.06 -12.86
C GLN A 63 16.06 16.65 -12.21
N GLY A 64 16.51 15.42 -12.50
CA GLY A 64 17.77 14.87 -11.96
C GLY A 64 17.72 14.43 -10.50
N SER A 65 16.55 14.47 -9.85
CA SER A 65 16.35 14.00 -8.47
C SER A 65 15.44 12.78 -8.45
N THR A 66 15.81 11.74 -7.70
CA THR A 66 14.93 10.60 -7.43
C THR A 66 13.87 11.02 -6.42
N LEU A 67 12.60 10.84 -6.79
CA LEU A 67 11.48 11.12 -5.90
C LEU A 67 11.06 9.84 -5.18
N SER A 68 10.47 10.00 -4.00
CA SER A 68 9.80 8.90 -3.32
C SER A 68 8.35 9.28 -3.09
N LEU A 69 7.45 8.36 -3.45
CA LEU A 69 6.03 8.48 -3.16
C LEU A 69 5.68 7.50 -2.05
N ASN A 70 5.00 7.99 -1.02
CA ASN A 70 4.53 7.19 0.09
C ASN A 70 3.06 7.52 0.37
N GLN A 71 2.30 6.54 0.82
CA GLN A 71 0.96 6.78 1.34
C GLN A 71 1.03 7.62 2.62
N ASP A 72 0.18 8.63 2.72
CA ASP A 72 -0.02 9.32 3.99
C ASP A 72 -0.87 8.43 4.90
N LEU A 73 -0.22 7.88 5.92
CA LEU A 73 -0.80 6.93 6.86
C LEU A 73 -0.66 7.47 8.27
N SER A 74 -1.68 7.24 9.10
CA SER A 74 -1.62 7.61 10.51
C SER A 74 -0.43 6.94 11.20
N PRO A 75 0.18 7.56 12.23
CA PRO A 75 1.30 6.97 12.97
C PRO A 75 0.99 5.57 13.51
N ILE A 76 -0.27 5.32 13.91
CA ILE A 76 -0.76 4.01 14.38
C ILE A 76 -0.69 2.99 13.24
N THR A 77 -1.13 3.35 12.04
CA THR A 77 -1.10 2.45 10.88
C THR A 77 0.34 2.15 10.44
N LEU A 78 1.20 3.16 10.45
CA LEU A 78 2.63 3.00 10.16
C LEU A 78 3.33 2.10 11.18
N GLN A 79 3.07 2.31 12.47
CA GLN A 79 3.66 1.47 13.51
C GLN A 79 3.26 0.02 13.31
N ARG A 80 1.98 -0.25 13.04
CA ARG A 80 1.53 -1.60 12.75
C ARG A 80 2.17 -2.20 11.51
N GLN A 81 2.39 -1.43 10.43
CA GLN A 81 3.10 -1.96 9.26
C GLN A 81 4.50 -2.44 9.65
N ARG A 82 5.17 -1.74 10.58
CA ARG A 82 6.46 -2.16 11.13
C ARG A 82 6.31 -3.40 12.01
N ASP A 83 5.29 -3.45 12.85
CA ASP A 83 5.03 -4.61 13.72
C ASP A 83 4.83 -5.87 12.89
N TRP A 84 4.14 -5.77 11.75
CA TRP A 84 3.90 -6.88 10.82
C TRP A 84 5.07 -7.20 9.88
N LYS A 85 6.14 -6.38 9.85
CA LYS A 85 7.30 -6.59 8.97
C LYS A 85 7.95 -7.97 9.10
N PRO A 86 8.14 -8.55 10.32
CA PRO A 86 8.70 -9.90 10.46
C PRO A 86 7.86 -10.96 9.76
N VAL A 87 6.54 -10.83 9.80
CA VAL A 87 5.61 -11.73 9.14
C VAL A 87 5.66 -11.57 7.62
N ALA A 88 5.71 -10.34 7.12
CA ALA A 88 5.92 -10.07 5.70
C ALA A 88 7.22 -10.71 5.18
N ASN A 89 8.32 -10.54 5.90
CA ASN A 89 9.60 -11.15 5.53
C ASN A 89 9.50 -12.68 5.51
N LEU A 90 8.82 -13.28 6.49
CA LEU A 90 8.60 -14.72 6.54
C LEU A 90 7.80 -15.22 5.33
N LEU A 91 6.69 -14.57 5.01
CA LEU A 91 5.88 -14.90 3.83
C LEU A 91 6.69 -14.80 2.53
N GLN A 92 7.54 -13.77 2.41
CA GLN A 92 8.44 -13.61 1.28
C GLN A 92 9.47 -14.74 1.19
N CYS A 93 10.08 -15.16 2.31
CA CYS A 93 10.97 -16.32 2.37
C CYS A 93 10.29 -17.61 1.90
N HIS A 94 9.00 -17.77 2.20
CA HIS A 94 8.17 -18.89 1.73
C HIS A 94 7.60 -18.70 0.32
N LYS A 95 7.98 -17.63 -0.40
CA LYS A 95 7.46 -17.27 -1.73
C LYS A 95 5.93 -17.15 -1.77
N ILE A 96 5.32 -16.76 -0.65
CA ILE A 96 3.88 -16.52 -0.57
C ILE A 96 3.65 -15.07 -0.98
N CYS A 97 3.00 -14.88 -2.13
CA CYS A 97 2.64 -13.55 -2.60
C CYS A 97 1.60 -12.91 -1.67
N PHE A 98 1.90 -11.71 -1.19
CA PHE A 98 0.98 -10.95 -0.35
C PHE A 98 0.97 -9.46 -0.70
N THR A 99 -0.12 -8.80 -0.34
CA THR A 99 -0.28 -7.35 -0.48
C THR A 99 -0.86 -6.76 0.80
N TRP A 100 -0.40 -5.56 1.16
CA TRP A 100 -0.97 -4.77 2.24
C TRP A 100 -2.23 -4.04 1.77
N GLY A 101 -3.37 -4.36 2.36
CA GLY A 101 -4.57 -3.55 2.26
C GLY A 101 -4.60 -2.39 3.24
N ILE A 102 -5.54 -1.47 3.01
CA ILE A 102 -5.88 -0.44 3.99
C ILE A 102 -6.27 -1.11 5.32
N HIS A 103 -5.72 -0.58 6.42
CA HIS A 103 -5.83 -1.13 7.77
C HIS A 103 -5.12 -2.48 7.99
N LEU A 104 -4.06 -2.79 7.23
CA LEU A 104 -3.16 -3.95 7.42
C LEU A 104 -3.84 -5.29 7.20
N ARG A 105 -4.67 -5.36 6.16
CA ARG A 105 -5.16 -6.64 5.68
C ARG A 105 -4.03 -7.29 4.89
N LEU A 106 -3.64 -8.48 5.27
CA LEU A 106 -2.82 -9.33 4.41
C LEU A 106 -3.75 -10.00 3.41
N PHE A 107 -3.50 -9.82 2.12
CA PHE A 107 -4.15 -10.62 1.07
C PHE A 107 -3.18 -11.71 0.63
N LYS A 108 -3.64 -12.96 0.54
CA LYS A 108 -2.92 -13.98 -0.21
C LYS A 108 -3.27 -13.83 -1.68
N VAL A 109 -2.28 -13.55 -2.52
CA VAL A 109 -2.49 -13.45 -3.97
C VAL A 109 -2.52 -14.87 -4.56
N GLY A 110 -3.65 -15.28 -5.15
CA GLY A 110 -3.88 -16.66 -5.64
C GLY A 110 -5.37 -16.99 -5.79
N ARG A 111 -5.77 -18.25 -5.55
CA ARG A 111 -7.15 -18.76 -5.75
C ARG A 111 -8.25 -18.02 -4.96
N THR A 112 -7.92 -17.25 -3.92
CA THR A 112 -8.87 -16.44 -3.15
C THR A 112 -8.15 -15.34 -2.39
N ASN A 113 -8.65 -14.10 -2.51
CA ASN A 113 -8.20 -12.95 -1.72
C ASN A 113 -8.74 -13.09 -0.28
N THR A 114 -8.05 -13.84 0.58
CA THR A 114 -8.41 -13.92 2.00
C THR A 114 -7.94 -12.67 2.72
N ILE A 115 -8.86 -12.00 3.41
CA ILE A 115 -8.54 -10.94 4.37
C ILE A 115 -8.25 -11.59 5.71
N LEU A 116 -7.16 -11.20 6.36
CA LEU A 116 -6.95 -11.49 7.77
C LEU A 116 -7.63 -10.43 8.64
N PRO A 117 -8.80 -10.70 9.25
CA PRO A 117 -9.08 -10.12 10.55
C PRO A 117 -8.13 -10.77 11.56
N SER A 118 -7.58 -9.97 12.47
CA SER A 118 -6.59 -10.41 13.48
C SER A 118 -7.03 -11.64 14.29
N CYS A 119 -8.33 -11.89 14.43
CA CYS A 119 -8.90 -12.99 15.20
C CYS A 119 -8.63 -14.40 14.65
N ASN A 120 -8.29 -14.56 13.36
CA ASN A 120 -8.04 -15.90 12.76
C ASN A 120 -6.61 -16.08 12.23
N THR A 121 -5.68 -15.24 12.69
CA THR A 121 -4.32 -15.22 12.14
C THR A 121 -3.58 -16.54 12.36
N ALA A 122 -3.71 -17.16 13.54
CA ALA A 122 -3.07 -18.45 13.83
C ALA A 122 -3.55 -19.57 12.90
N GLN A 123 -4.87 -19.67 12.67
CA GLN A 123 -5.45 -20.67 11.75
C GLN A 123 -5.00 -20.45 10.30
N PHE A 124 -4.87 -19.20 9.89
CA PHE A 124 -4.36 -18.87 8.56
C PHE A 124 -2.91 -19.33 8.35
N PHE A 125 -2.03 -19.04 9.31
CA PHE A 125 -0.62 -19.47 9.23
C PHE A 125 -0.46 -20.99 9.30
N GLN A 126 -1.30 -21.67 10.09
CA GLN A 126 -1.41 -23.13 10.06
C GLN A 126 -1.79 -23.65 8.66
N GLY A 127 -2.79 -23.04 8.02
CA GLY A 127 -3.18 -23.39 6.64
C GLY A 127 -2.12 -23.11 5.58
N LEU A 128 -1.12 -22.28 5.89
CA LEU A 128 0.03 -22.01 5.01
C LEU A 128 1.24 -22.91 5.30
N ASN A 129 1.19 -23.78 6.31
CA ASN A 129 2.34 -24.51 6.83
C ASN A 129 3.52 -23.58 7.20
N VAL A 130 3.21 -22.40 7.71
CA VAL A 130 4.20 -21.41 8.13
C VAL A 130 4.12 -21.24 9.65
N THR A 131 5.24 -21.42 10.34
CA THR A 131 5.31 -21.21 11.79
C THR A 131 5.70 -19.76 12.06
N LEU A 132 4.87 -19.04 12.82
CA LEU A 132 5.16 -17.67 13.22
C LEU A 132 6.42 -17.60 14.12
N PRO A 133 7.19 -16.50 14.09
CA PRO A 133 8.29 -16.30 15.02
C PRO A 133 7.78 -16.37 16.47
N PRO A 134 8.52 -17.00 17.41
CA PRO A 134 8.08 -17.20 18.79
C PRO A 134 7.83 -15.87 19.52
N ASP A 135 8.57 -14.83 19.17
CA ASP A 135 8.47 -13.49 19.79
C ASP A 135 7.43 -12.59 19.10
N PHE A 136 6.75 -13.08 18.05
CA PHE A 136 5.77 -12.29 17.32
C PHE A 136 4.45 -12.23 18.08
N VAL A 137 4.17 -11.05 18.66
CA VAL A 137 2.87 -10.75 19.26
C VAL A 137 1.96 -10.19 18.18
N LEU A 138 0.82 -10.84 17.97
CA LEU A 138 -0.21 -10.35 17.06
C LEU A 138 -0.73 -8.99 17.56
N PRO A 139 -0.60 -7.91 16.78
CA PRO A 139 -1.13 -6.63 17.20
C PRO A 139 -2.65 -6.71 17.25
N GLU A 140 -3.24 -6.25 18.36
CA GLU A 140 -4.70 -6.28 18.53
C GLU A 140 -5.42 -5.49 17.43
N PRO A 141 -6.59 -5.97 16.97
CA PRO A 141 -7.42 -5.18 16.06
C PRO A 141 -7.90 -3.93 16.78
N SER A 142 -7.42 -2.74 16.37
CA SER A 142 -8.07 -1.49 16.84
C SER A 142 -9.28 -1.11 15.98
N TYR A 143 -9.58 -1.91 14.95
CA TYR A 143 -10.56 -1.56 13.94
C TYR A 143 -11.38 -2.80 13.59
N GLN A 144 -12.65 -2.80 13.99
CA GLN A 144 -13.66 -3.72 13.50
C GLN A 144 -14.04 -3.26 12.09
N ALA A 145 -13.33 -3.78 11.09
CA ALA A 145 -13.63 -3.42 9.73
C ALA A 145 -14.96 -4.03 9.28
N PRO A 146 -15.73 -3.36 8.41
CA PRO A 146 -16.90 -3.97 7.81
C PRO A 146 -16.53 -5.29 7.12
N THR A 147 -17.34 -6.33 7.36
CA THR A 147 -17.17 -7.71 6.88
C THR A 147 -17.17 -7.82 5.35
N THR A 148 -17.73 -6.83 4.66
CA THR A 148 -17.74 -6.73 3.20
C THR A 148 -16.67 -5.76 2.71
N LEU A 149 -15.83 -6.23 1.79
CA LEU A 149 -14.95 -5.34 1.03
C LEU A 149 -15.79 -4.37 0.19
N PRO A 150 -15.38 -3.09 0.09
CA PRO A 150 -15.88 -2.23 -0.96
C PRO A 150 -15.56 -2.85 -2.34
N ARG A 151 -16.50 -2.77 -3.29
CA ARG A 151 -16.42 -3.45 -4.61
C ARG A 151 -15.11 -3.21 -5.38
N TYR A 152 -14.46 -2.06 -5.17
CA TYR A 152 -13.22 -1.67 -5.84
C TYR A 152 -11.96 -2.40 -5.33
N TRP A 153 -12.05 -3.16 -4.23
CA TRP A 153 -10.96 -4.03 -3.73
C TRP A 153 -11.03 -5.46 -4.30
N HIS A 154 -12.07 -5.77 -5.07
CA HIS A 154 -12.01 -6.91 -5.97
C HIS A 154 -11.19 -6.49 -7.18
N THR A 155 -9.87 -6.35 -7.03
CA THR A 155 -9.02 -6.14 -8.20
C THR A 155 -9.09 -7.38 -9.08
N ALA A 156 -9.55 -7.13 -10.31
CA ALA A 156 -9.32 -7.87 -11.54
C ALA A 156 -8.98 -9.35 -11.37
N GLU A 157 -9.96 -10.21 -11.65
CA GLU A 157 -9.64 -11.44 -12.35
C GLU A 157 -8.77 -11.03 -13.55
N VAL A 158 -7.49 -11.35 -13.49
CA VAL A 158 -6.64 -11.31 -14.66
C VAL A 158 -7.32 -12.24 -15.64
N ALA A 159 -7.97 -11.64 -16.64
CA ALA A 159 -8.33 -12.30 -17.87
C ALA A 159 -7.06 -13.01 -18.33
N SER A 160 -6.99 -14.30 -18.04
CA SER A 160 -5.97 -15.17 -18.59
C SER A 160 -6.40 -15.34 -20.03
N SER A 161 -6.03 -14.36 -20.85
CA SER A 161 -6.10 -14.44 -22.30
C SER A 161 -5.33 -15.71 -22.66
N GLN A 162 -6.10 -16.71 -23.05
CA GLN A 162 -5.63 -17.86 -23.77
C GLN A 162 -4.83 -17.34 -24.96
N HIS A 163 -3.52 -17.51 -24.92
CA HIS A 163 -2.72 -17.56 -26.13
C HIS A 163 -2.24 -19.00 -26.26
N ASN A 164 -2.87 -19.66 -27.24
CA ASN A 164 -2.47 -20.91 -27.85
C ASN A 164 -1.02 -20.85 -28.34
#